data_AF-A0A164ZI93-F1
#
_entry.id   AF-A0A164ZI93-F1
#
_cell.length_a   1.000
_cell.length_b   1.000
_cell.length_c   1.000
_cell.angle_alpha   90.00
_cell.angle_beta   90.00
_cell.angle_gamma   90.00
#
_symmetry.space_group_name_H-M   'P 1'
#
loop_
_entity.id
_entity.type
_entity.pdbx_description
1 polymer ?
#
loop_
_entity_poly.entity_id
_entity_poly.type
_entity_poly.pdbx_seq_one_letter_code
_entity_poly.pdbx_strand_id
1 'polypeptide(L)'
;MKEYTKAMEAAQIAQDADEEHKHTAEIEQQMVKISNALYAERSNETDEQTLQRAMRDPEVANIMNDPVMQQILQQAQSNPGALQDHMKNPIVRSKIQKLIAAGIIKTR
;
A
#
# COMPACT_ATOMS: atom_id res chain seq x y z
N MET A 1 4.08 -13.50 -12.41
CA MET A 1 4.52 -12.88 -11.14
C MET A 1 5.90 -12.29 -11.39
N LYS A 2 6.14 -11.02 -11.06
CA LYS A 2 7.46 -10.42 -11.23
C LYS A 2 8.35 -10.93 -10.11
N GLU A 3 9.45 -11.61 -10.45
CA GLU A 3 10.32 -12.29 -9.49
C GLU A 3 11.40 -11.33 -8.95
N TYR A 4 10.99 -10.28 -8.23
CA TYR A 4 11.91 -9.27 -7.71
C TYR A 4 12.94 -9.84 -6.73
N THR A 5 12.61 -10.94 -6.04
CA THR A 5 13.54 -11.70 -5.20
C THR A 5 14.68 -12.32 -6.01
N LYS A 6 14.37 -12.91 -7.18
CA LYS A 6 15.41 -13.40 -8.11
C LYS A 6 16.25 -12.27 -8.68
N ALA A 7 15.64 -11.12 -8.95
CA ALA A 7 16.37 -9.95 -9.43
C ALA A 7 17.38 -9.42 -8.38
N MET A 8 17.00 -9.41 -7.09
CA MET A 8 17.90 -9.04 -6.00
C MET A 8 19.05 -10.03 -5.87
N GLU A 9 18.77 -11.33 -5.94
CA GLU A 9 19.79 -12.38 -5.88
C GLU A 9 20.78 -12.29 -7.06
N ALA A 10 20.28 -12.06 -8.28
CA ALA A 10 21.12 -11.84 -9.45
C ALA A 10 22.00 -10.59 -9.34
N ALA A 11 21.50 -9.50 -8.75
CA ALA A 11 22.29 -8.30 -8.50
C ALA A 11 23.38 -8.54 -7.44
N GLN A 12 23.10 -9.37 -6.42
CA GLN A 12 24.08 -9.76 -5.39
C GLN A 12 25.21 -10.60 -5.97
N ILE A 13 24.89 -11.55 -6.86
CA ILE A 13 25.88 -12.37 -7.58
C ILE A 13 26.75 -11.49 -8.49
N ALA A 14 26.15 -10.52 -9.18
CA ALA A 14 26.90 -9.58 -10.01
C ALA A 14 27.87 -8.72 -9.17
N GLN A 15 27.48 -8.34 -7.95
CA GLN A 15 28.36 -7.61 -7.03
C GLN A 15 29.55 -8.45 -6.56
N ASP A 16 29.31 -9.72 -6.23
CA ASP A 16 30.37 -10.66 -5.79
C ASP A 16 31.35 -11.01 -6.92
N ALA A 17 30.86 -11.03 -8.17
CA ALA A 17 31.67 -11.28 -9.36
C ALA A 17 32.44 -10.03 -9.87
N ASP A 18 32.13 -8.82 -9.41
CA ASP A 18 32.82 -7.58 -9.80
C ASP A 18 34.06 -7.31 -8.92
N GLU A 19 35.05 -8.20 -9.01
CA GLU A 19 36.32 -8.12 -8.26
C GLU A 19 37.18 -6.91 -8.65
N GLU A 20 36.99 -6.37 -9.86
CA GLU A 20 37.68 -5.15 -10.33
C GLU A 20 36.95 -3.84 -9.95
N HIS A 21 35.77 -3.95 -9.34
CA HIS A 21 34.93 -2.84 -8.89
C HIS A 21 34.55 -1.83 -9.99
N LYS A 22 34.62 -2.22 -11.26
CA LYS A 22 34.35 -1.33 -12.41
C LYS A 22 32.86 -1.06 -12.61
N HIS A 23 32.00 -1.95 -12.12
CA HIS A 23 30.55 -1.91 -12.29
C HIS A 23 29.79 -1.71 -10.97
N THR A 24 30.50 -1.58 -9.85
CA THR A 24 29.97 -1.31 -8.50
C THR A 24 28.84 -0.27 -8.51
N ALA A 25 29.05 0.89 -9.16
CA ALA A 25 28.09 1.98 -9.18
C ALA A 25 26.78 1.61 -9.90
N GLU A 26 26.85 0.83 -10.99
CA GLU A 26 25.66 0.37 -11.73
C GLU A 26 24.93 -0.73 -10.96
N ILE A 27 25.66 -1.65 -10.32
CA ILE A 27 25.10 -2.74 -9.52
C ILE A 27 24.37 -2.19 -8.29
N GLU A 28 24.97 -1.24 -7.57
CA GLU A 28 24.33 -0.55 -6.44
C GLU A 28 23.06 0.19 -6.87
N GLN A 29 23.09 0.89 -8.02
CA GLN A 29 21.89 1.53 -8.58
C GLN A 29 20.80 0.51 -8.90
N GLN A 30 21.16 -0.65 -9.45
CA GLN A 30 20.24 -1.74 -9.75
C GLN A 30 19.61 -2.28 -8.47
N MET A 31 20.41 -2.51 -7.42
CA MET A 31 19.94 -2.96 -6.11
C MET A 31 18.99 -1.96 -5.45
N VAL A 32 19.30 -0.67 -5.50
CA VAL A 32 18.43 0.39 -4.98
C VAL A 32 17.09 0.42 -5.73
N LYS A 33 17.09 0.25 -7.05
CA LYS A 33 15.86 0.16 -7.85
C LYS A 33 15.03 -1.07 -7.51
N ILE A 34 15.66 -2.24 -7.37
CA ILE A 34 14.99 -3.50 -7.00
C ILE A 34 14.44 -3.41 -5.58
N SER A 35 15.21 -2.85 -4.65
CA SER A 35 14.79 -2.61 -3.28
C SER A 35 13.60 -1.65 -3.24
N ASN A 36 13.65 -0.51 -3.95
CA ASN A 36 12.51 0.41 -4.06
C ASN A 36 11.28 -0.25 -4.70
N ALA A 37 11.46 -1.10 -5.72
CA ALA A 37 10.36 -1.85 -6.32
C ALA A 37 9.78 -2.88 -5.34
N LEU A 38 10.61 -3.57 -4.56
CA LEU A 38 10.20 -4.47 -3.48
C LEU A 38 9.53 -3.71 -2.32
N TYR A 39 9.97 -2.50 -2.01
CA TYR A 39 9.35 -1.64 -1.00
C TYR A 39 8.03 -1.06 -1.49
N ALA A 40 7.91 -0.72 -2.77
CA ALA A 40 6.65 -0.33 -3.40
C ALA A 40 5.68 -1.51 -3.45
N GLU A 41 6.18 -2.71 -3.75
CA GLU A 41 5.40 -3.95 -3.77
C GLU A 41 5.04 -4.42 -2.36
N ARG A 42 5.89 -4.22 -1.34
CA ARG A 42 5.59 -4.53 0.08
C ARG A 42 4.77 -3.47 0.79
N SER A 43 4.86 -2.20 0.39
CA SER A 43 3.92 -1.15 0.82
C SER A 43 2.50 -1.38 0.28
N ASN A 44 2.40 -2.33 -0.66
CA ASN A 44 1.21 -2.99 -1.16
C ASN A 44 1.19 -4.47 -0.69
N GLU A 45 0.81 -4.75 0.57
CA GLU A 45 -0.20 -5.81 0.68
C GLU A 45 -1.26 -5.41 -0.35
N THR A 46 -1.37 -6.17 -1.43
CA THR A 46 -1.95 -5.67 -2.67
C THR A 46 -3.27 -5.02 -2.31
N ASP A 47 -3.61 -3.83 -2.84
CA ASP A 47 -4.93 -3.26 -2.58
C ASP A 47 -6.02 -4.33 -2.79
N GLU A 48 -5.78 -5.25 -3.73
CA GLU A 48 -6.54 -6.47 -3.97
C GLU A 48 -6.56 -7.51 -2.82
N GLN A 49 -5.45 -7.78 -2.13
CA GLN A 49 -5.41 -8.66 -0.95
C GLN A 49 -6.07 -8.01 0.27
N THR A 50 -5.80 -6.72 0.48
CA THR A 50 -6.43 -5.91 1.53
C THR A 50 -7.92 -5.80 1.27
N LEU A 51 -8.32 -5.56 0.03
CA LEU A 51 -9.70 -5.55 -0.44
C LEU A 51 -10.33 -6.93 -0.29
N GLN A 52 -9.65 -8.03 -0.66
CA GLN A 52 -10.17 -9.39 -0.44
C GLN A 52 -10.42 -9.66 1.04
N ARG A 53 -9.50 -9.27 1.90
CA ARG A 53 -9.64 -9.43 3.36
C ARG A 53 -10.78 -8.57 3.90
N ALA A 54 -10.90 -7.35 3.40
CA ALA A 54 -11.97 -6.44 3.75
C ALA A 54 -13.34 -6.91 3.24
N MET A 55 -13.43 -7.47 2.03
CA MET A 55 -14.65 -8.03 1.46
C MET A 55 -15.10 -9.32 2.16
N ARG A 56 -14.21 -10.02 2.88
CA ARG A 56 -14.61 -11.12 3.77
C ARG A 56 -15.41 -10.63 4.97
N ASP A 57 -15.29 -9.35 5.33
CA ASP A 57 -16.05 -8.75 6.41
C ASP A 57 -17.34 -8.12 5.85
N PRO A 58 -18.53 -8.68 6.14
CA PRO A 58 -19.79 -8.23 5.55
C PRO A 58 -20.12 -6.78 5.92
N GLU A 59 -19.62 -6.30 7.07
CA GLU A 59 -19.82 -4.91 7.45
C GLU A 59 -18.96 -3.97 6.61
N VAL A 60 -17.71 -4.33 6.34
CA VAL A 60 -16.82 -3.53 5.49
C VAL A 60 -17.30 -3.51 4.04
N ALA A 61 -17.76 -4.65 3.52
CA ALA A 61 -18.37 -4.73 2.20
C ALA A 61 -19.60 -3.81 2.10
N ASN A 62 -20.48 -3.80 3.11
CA ASN A 62 -21.63 -2.89 3.16
C ASN A 62 -21.21 -1.42 3.21
N ILE A 63 -20.15 -1.10 3.96
CA ILE A 63 -19.62 0.26 4.05
C ILE A 63 -19.02 0.72 2.71
N MET A 64 -18.34 -0.15 1.97
CA MET A 64 -17.81 0.19 0.64
C MET A 64 -18.90 0.42 -0.41
N ASN A 65 -20.03 -0.25 -0.28
CA ASN A 65 -21.21 -0.04 -1.12
C ASN A 65 -22.00 1.22 -0.72
N ASP A 66 -21.65 1.86 0.39
CA ASP A 66 -22.33 3.05 0.86
C ASP A 66 -21.89 4.30 0.04
N PRO A 67 -22.81 4.96 -0.68
CA PRO A 67 -22.47 6.12 -1.51
C PRO A 67 -21.98 7.32 -0.69
N VAL A 68 -22.40 7.43 0.58
CA VAL A 68 -21.94 8.50 1.48
C VAL A 68 -20.48 8.27 1.84
N MET A 69 -20.09 7.02 2.10
CA MET A 69 -18.69 6.70 2.42
C MET A 69 -17.76 6.97 1.23
N GLN A 70 -18.18 6.62 0.01
CA GLN A 70 -17.42 6.93 -1.20
C GLN A 70 -17.19 8.44 -1.35
N GLN A 71 -18.22 9.25 -1.11
CA GLN A 71 -18.09 10.70 -1.12
C GLN A 71 -17.12 11.20 -0.04
N ILE A 72 -17.19 10.66 1.18
CA ILE A 72 -16.31 11.05 2.28
C ILE A 72 -14.84 10.73 1.94
N LEU A 73 -14.56 9.55 1.38
CA LEU A 73 -13.21 9.17 0.96
C LEU A 73 -12.66 10.13 -0.11
N GLN A 74 -13.50 10.50 -1.08
CA GLN A 74 -13.14 11.44 -2.14
C GLN A 74 -12.90 12.85 -1.57
N GLN A 75 -13.74 13.29 -0.63
CA GLN A 75 -13.57 14.55 0.08
C GLN A 75 -12.33 14.55 0.97
N ALA A 76 -12.01 13.44 1.63
CA ALA A 76 -10.85 13.30 2.50
C ALA A 76 -9.53 13.39 1.73
N GLN A 77 -9.50 12.95 0.47
CA GLN A 77 -8.34 13.13 -0.42
C GLN A 77 -8.08 14.61 -0.73
N SER A 78 -9.13 15.42 -0.86
CA SER A 78 -9.02 16.84 -1.19
C SER A 78 -8.94 17.73 0.07
N ASN A 79 -9.55 17.32 1.18
CA ASN A 79 -9.61 18.09 2.41
C ASN A 79 -9.66 17.15 3.65
N PRO A 80 -8.52 16.93 4.34
CA PRO A 80 -8.49 16.11 5.54
C PRO A 80 -9.35 16.64 6.69
N GLY A 81 -9.69 17.94 6.70
CA GLY A 81 -10.59 18.54 7.68
C GLY A 81 -12.06 18.09 7.51
N ALA A 82 -12.49 17.79 6.28
CA ALA A 82 -13.85 17.29 6.03
C ALA A 82 -14.04 15.89 6.63
N LEU A 83 -13.00 15.04 6.57
CA LEU A 83 -13.02 13.71 7.19
C LEU A 83 -13.24 13.82 8.72
N GLN A 84 -12.59 14.78 9.38
CA GLN A 84 -12.77 15.00 10.82
C GLN A 84 -14.19 15.43 11.17
N ASP A 85 -14.84 16.25 10.35
CA ASP A 85 -16.23 16.65 10.57
C ASP A 85 -17.18 15.45 10.44
N HIS A 86 -16.96 14.61 9.42
CA HIS A 86 -17.69 13.36 9.24
C HIS A 86 -17.47 12.35 10.38
N MET A 87 -16.28 12.33 10.99
CA MET A 87 -16.02 11.53 12.19
C MET A 87 -16.76 12.02 13.45
N LYS A 88 -17.33 13.23 13.46
CA LYS A 88 -18.21 13.67 14.56
C LYS A 88 -19.52 12.88 14.58
N ASN A 89 -19.96 12.38 13.42
CA ASN A 89 -21.13 11.51 13.35
C ASN A 89 -20.74 10.09 13.83
N PRO A 90 -21.37 9.58 14.90
CA PRO A 90 -21.01 8.28 15.48
C PRO A 90 -21.18 7.12 14.50
N ILE A 91 -22.15 7.21 13.58
CA ILE A 91 -22.39 6.17 12.56
C ILE A 91 -21.21 6.15 11.58
N VAL A 92 -20.83 7.31 11.04
CA VAL A 92 -19.75 7.44 10.06
C VAL A 92 -18.40 7.10 10.68
N ARG A 93 -18.16 7.57 11.91
CA ARG A 93 -16.96 7.21 12.68
C ARG A 93 -16.78 5.71 12.82
N SER A 94 -17.83 4.98 13.19
CA SER A 94 -17.76 3.53 13.31
C SER A 94 -17.40 2.87 11.98
N LYS A 95 -18.00 3.34 10.88
CA LYS A 95 -17.70 2.85 9.53
C LYS A 95 -16.24 3.13 9.11
N ILE A 96 -15.73 4.34 9.35
CA ILE A 96 -14.33 4.72 9.06
C ILE A 96 -13.37 3.89 9.89
N GLN A 97 -13.63 3.72 11.19
CA GLN A 97 -12.79 2.90 12.07
C GLN A 97 -12.69 1.45 11.57
N LYS A 98 -13.78 0.87 11.06
CA LYS A 98 -13.76 -0.47 10.45
C LYS A 98 -12.92 -0.50 9.18
N LEU A 99 -13.01 0.52 8.33
CA LEU A 99 -12.18 0.62 7.13
C LEU A 99 -10.68 0.81 7.43
N ILE A 100 -10.35 1.50 8.52
CA ILE A 100 -8.97 1.64 9.02
C ILE A 100 -8.48 0.29 9.57
N ALA A 101 -9.30 -0.39 10.38
CA ALA A 101 -8.98 -1.72 10.92
C ALA A 101 -8.82 -2.78 9.81
N ALA A 102 -9.58 -2.63 8.72
CA ALA A 102 -9.47 -3.48 7.53
C ALA A 102 -8.28 -3.11 6.62
N GLY A 103 -7.53 -2.05 6.93
CA GLY A 103 -6.36 -1.62 6.16
C GLY A 103 -6.67 -0.90 4.85
N ILE A 104 -7.96 -0.65 4.53
CA ILE A 104 -8.36 0.03 3.30
C ILE A 104 -8.01 1.52 3.37
N ILE A 105 -8.25 2.17 4.51
CA ILE A 105 -7.91 3.58 4.69
C ILE A 105 -6.58 3.68 5.42
N LYS A 106 -5.55 4.14 4.72
CA LYS A 106 -4.27 4.54 5.30
C LYS A 106 -4.37 6.00 5.77
N THR A 107 -4.85 6.24 6.98
CA THR A 107 -4.69 7.54 7.64
C THR A 107 -3.23 7.67 8.07
N ARG A 108 -2.40 8.34 7.27
CA ARG A 108 -1.06 8.81 7.70
C ARG A 108 -1.18 10.16 8.37
#